data_AF-A0A2N5A4Q7-F1
#
_entry.id   AF-A0A2N5A4Q7-F1
#
_cell.length_a   1.000
_cell.length_b   1.000
_cell.length_c   1.000
_cell.angle_alpha   90.00
_cell.angle_beta   90.00
_cell.angle_gamma   90.00
#
_symmetry.space_group_name_H-M   'P 1'
#
loop_
_entity.id
_entity.type
_entity.pdbx_description
1 polymer ?
#
loop_
_entity_poly.entity_id
_entity_poly.type
_entity_poly.pdbx_seq_one_letter_code
_entity_poly.pdbx_strand_id
1 'polypeptide(L)'
;VYGCMGGLGTGIVYIGVVGLMVKWFPQQRGFAAGAVAAGYGMGAIITTFPISLSLTTNGLEHTMTTFGILFALVGFLASQGLKLPPPAVSQPVSQTVAQSSRSFTSREMLRQPLFWLMFAMMAMMSTSGLMVTSQMAVFAEDFGISQAVVFGMAALPLALTIDRFTNGLTRPLFGFISDRFGREQTMFIAFALEGVAMMLWLACREDPLLFVLLSGVVFFGWGEIFPPF
;
A
#
# COMPACT_ATOMS: atom_id res chain seq x y z
N VAL A 1 3.89 -10.32 21.98
CA VAL A 1 4.36 -11.58 21.35
C VAL A 1 3.68 -11.85 20.02
N TYR A 2 2.33 -11.92 19.96
CA TYR A 2 1.58 -12.12 18.71
C TYR A 2 1.92 -11.11 17.59
N GLY A 3 1.99 -9.81 17.90
CA GLY A 3 2.36 -8.79 16.93
C GLY A 3 3.81 -8.90 16.42
N CYS A 4 4.74 -9.38 17.24
CA CYS A 4 6.14 -9.55 16.83
C CYS A 4 6.29 -10.73 15.85
N MET A 5 5.65 -11.86 16.14
CA MET A 5 5.65 -13.02 15.26
C MET A 5 4.89 -12.73 13.95
N GLY A 6 3.73 -12.09 14.04
CA GLY A 6 2.96 -11.67 12.86
C GLY A 6 3.73 -10.68 11.98
N GLY A 7 4.38 -9.68 12.58
CA GLY A 7 5.20 -8.71 11.85
C GLY A 7 6.40 -9.34 11.14
N LEU A 8 7.11 -10.25 11.81
CA LEU A 8 8.23 -11.00 11.20
C LEU A 8 7.74 -11.84 10.00
N GLY A 9 6.64 -12.56 10.15
CA GLY A 9 6.06 -13.37 9.07
C GLY A 9 5.67 -12.53 7.86
N THR A 10 4.93 -11.44 8.08
CA THR A 10 4.52 -10.52 7.02
C THR A 10 5.72 -9.90 6.31
N GLY A 11 6.77 -9.52 7.06
CA GLY A 11 7.99 -8.96 6.48
C GLY A 11 8.71 -9.93 5.54
N ILE A 12 8.87 -11.19 5.96
CA ILE A 12 9.53 -12.23 5.15
C ILE A 12 8.75 -12.48 3.86
N VAL A 13 7.43 -12.65 3.97
CA VAL A 13 6.57 -12.93 2.80
C VAL A 13 6.55 -11.73 1.86
N TYR A 14 6.36 -10.52 2.38
CA TYR A 14 6.27 -9.32 1.56
C TYR A 14 7.57 -9.05 0.78
N ILE A 15 8.72 -9.04 1.47
CA ILE A 15 10.03 -8.77 0.84
C ILE A 15 10.38 -9.88 -0.15
N GLY A 16 10.09 -11.14 0.18
CA GLY A 16 10.35 -12.29 -0.69
C GLY A 16 9.55 -12.23 -2.00
N VAL A 17 8.25 -11.95 -1.92
CA VAL A 17 7.36 -11.89 -3.08
C VAL A 17 7.67 -10.66 -3.95
N VAL A 18 7.86 -9.48 -3.36
CA VAL A 18 8.24 -8.27 -4.11
C VAL A 18 9.57 -8.50 -4.84
N GLY A 19 10.58 -9.05 -4.16
CA GLY A 19 11.88 -9.33 -4.75
C GLY A 19 11.83 -10.35 -5.89
N LEU A 20 10.92 -11.32 -5.83
CA LEU A 20 10.70 -12.27 -6.93
C LEU A 20 10.00 -11.62 -8.12
N MET A 21 8.96 -10.81 -7.87
CA MET A 21 8.17 -10.16 -8.93
C MET A 21 8.99 -9.14 -9.73
N VAL A 22 9.85 -8.38 -9.07
CA VAL A 22 10.77 -7.42 -9.72
C VAL A 22 11.80 -8.13 -10.61
N LYS A 23 12.12 -9.40 -10.35
CA LYS A 23 12.97 -10.24 -11.22
C LYS A 23 12.23 -10.79 -12.42
N TRP A 24 10.94 -11.12 -12.28
CA TRP A 24 10.09 -11.59 -13.38
C TRP A 24 9.72 -10.48 -14.37
N PHE A 25 9.56 -9.25 -13.88
CA PHE A 25 9.17 -8.08 -14.70
C PHE A 25 10.24 -6.97 -14.66
N PRO A 26 11.42 -7.16 -15.29
CA PRO A 26 12.51 -6.19 -15.24
C PRO A 26 12.23 -4.87 -15.99
N GLN A 27 11.27 -4.87 -16.91
CA GLN A 27 10.86 -3.68 -17.67
C GLN A 27 9.84 -2.80 -16.91
N GLN A 28 9.04 -3.41 -16.04
CA GLN A 28 7.91 -2.78 -15.34
C GLN A 28 7.99 -3.09 -13.83
N ARG A 29 9.12 -2.72 -13.23
CA ARG A 29 9.43 -3.06 -11.83
C ARG A 29 8.52 -2.32 -10.86
N GLY A 30 8.22 -1.05 -11.13
CA GLY A 30 7.30 -0.23 -10.34
C GLY A 30 5.89 -0.84 -10.36
N PHE A 31 5.39 -1.24 -11.52
CA PHE A 31 4.10 -1.92 -11.65
C PHE A 31 4.10 -3.26 -10.90
N ALA A 32 5.15 -4.08 -11.04
CA ALA A 32 5.22 -5.39 -10.39
C ALA A 32 5.27 -5.28 -8.85
N ALA A 33 6.09 -4.38 -8.32
CA ALA A 33 6.12 -4.09 -6.88
C ALA A 33 4.79 -3.48 -6.40
N GLY A 34 4.22 -2.56 -7.18
CA GLY A 34 2.93 -1.94 -6.93
C GLY A 34 1.78 -2.94 -6.90
N ALA A 35 1.78 -3.95 -7.78
CA ALA A 35 0.75 -5.00 -7.82
C ALA A 35 0.82 -5.93 -6.59
N VAL A 36 2.02 -6.29 -6.12
CA VAL A 36 2.17 -7.04 -4.86
C VAL A 36 1.67 -6.22 -3.68
N ALA A 37 2.02 -4.93 -3.65
CA ALA A 37 1.57 -4.00 -2.63
C ALA A 37 0.04 -3.78 -2.71
N ALA A 38 -0.57 -3.81 -3.90
CA ALA A 38 -2.02 -3.77 -4.10
C ALA A 38 -2.71 -4.97 -3.48
N GLY A 39 -2.16 -6.18 -3.70
CA GLY A 39 -2.67 -7.42 -3.13
C GLY A 39 -2.70 -7.39 -1.61
N TYR A 40 -1.69 -6.79 -0.98
CA TYR A 40 -1.70 -6.56 0.48
C TYR A 40 -2.84 -5.63 0.92
N GLY A 41 -3.06 -4.50 0.22
CA GLY A 41 -4.11 -3.54 0.54
C GLY A 41 -5.53 -4.06 0.30
N MET A 42 -5.79 -4.64 -0.88
CA MET A 42 -7.09 -5.21 -1.23
C MET A 42 -7.41 -6.50 -0.47
N GLY A 43 -6.40 -7.31 -0.15
CA GLY A 43 -6.57 -8.53 0.65
C GLY A 43 -7.13 -8.25 2.04
N ALA A 44 -6.81 -7.09 2.63
CA ALA A 44 -7.40 -6.64 3.89
C ALA A 44 -8.92 -6.45 3.76
N ILE A 45 -9.42 -5.93 2.63
CA ILE A 45 -10.87 -5.69 2.43
C ILE A 45 -11.62 -7.02 2.43
N ILE A 46 -11.11 -8.02 1.71
CA ILE A 46 -11.73 -9.36 1.59
C ILE A 46 -11.77 -10.07 2.95
N THR A 47 -10.75 -9.86 3.78
CA THR A 47 -10.61 -10.56 5.07
C THR A 47 -11.26 -9.82 6.24
N THR A 48 -11.39 -8.49 6.20
CA THR A 48 -11.88 -7.68 7.33
C THR A 48 -13.34 -8.01 7.69
N PHE A 49 -14.24 -8.06 6.71
CA PHE A 49 -15.66 -8.35 6.95
C PHE A 49 -15.91 -9.74 7.56
N PRO A 50 -15.40 -10.85 6.99
CA PRO A 50 -15.63 -12.18 7.55
C PRO A 50 -14.94 -12.39 8.91
N ILE A 51 -13.78 -11.75 9.16
CA ILE A 51 -13.14 -11.75 10.48
C ILE A 51 -14.03 -11.04 11.49
N SER A 52 -14.55 -9.85 11.15
CA SER A 52 -15.43 -9.09 12.04
C SER A 52 -16.71 -9.85 12.38
N LEU A 53 -17.34 -10.50 11.40
CA LEU A 53 -18.52 -11.33 11.64
C LEU A 53 -18.18 -12.53 12.56
N SER A 54 -17.10 -13.26 12.27
CA SER A 54 -16.68 -14.40 13.10
C SER A 54 -16.32 -13.99 14.53
N LEU A 55 -15.73 -12.80 14.73
CA LEU A 55 -15.44 -12.27 16.07
C LEU A 55 -16.72 -12.09 16.89
N THR A 56 -17.80 -11.60 16.26
CA THR A 56 -19.08 -11.38 16.95
C THR A 56 -19.84 -12.68 17.25
N THR A 57 -19.72 -13.70 16.41
CA THR A 57 -20.49 -14.94 16.55
C THR A 57 -19.76 -16.05 17.31
N ASN A 58 -18.45 -16.21 17.09
CA ASN A 58 -17.66 -17.36 17.54
C ASN A 58 -16.61 -17.00 18.59
N GLY A 59 -16.47 -15.71 18.92
CA GLY A 59 -15.49 -15.21 19.88
C GLY A 59 -14.06 -15.15 19.30
N LEU A 60 -13.15 -14.61 20.12
CA LEU A 60 -11.78 -14.28 19.72
C LEU A 60 -10.94 -15.52 19.40
N GLU A 61 -10.97 -16.53 20.29
CA GLU A 61 -10.11 -17.72 20.19
C GLU A 61 -10.40 -18.54 18.93
N HIS A 62 -11.68 -18.83 18.67
CA HIS A 62 -12.10 -19.60 17.50
C HIS A 62 -11.83 -18.86 16.19
N THR A 63 -11.99 -17.53 16.19
CA THR A 63 -11.70 -16.72 15.00
C THR A 63 -10.21 -16.68 14.70
N MET A 64 -9.37 -16.46 15.70
CA MET A 64 -7.91 -16.42 15.52
C MET A 64 -7.35 -17.76 15.04
N THR A 65 -7.84 -18.88 15.57
CA THR A 65 -7.39 -20.23 15.15
C THR A 65 -7.84 -20.55 13.72
N THR A 66 -9.11 -20.31 13.39
CA THR A 66 -9.66 -20.60 12.05
C THR A 66 -8.96 -19.79 10.96
N PHE A 67 -8.84 -18.47 11.14
CA PHE A 67 -8.16 -17.61 10.15
C PHE A 67 -6.65 -17.83 10.13
N GLY A 68 -6.03 -18.18 11.26
CA GLY A 68 -4.63 -18.56 11.31
C GLY A 68 -4.33 -19.80 10.46
N ILE A 69 -5.15 -20.85 10.57
CA ILE A 69 -5.04 -22.07 9.75
C ILE A 69 -5.31 -21.75 8.28
N LEU A 70 -6.33 -20.93 7.99
CA LEU A 70 -6.65 -20.52 6.63
C LEU A 70 -5.48 -19.78 5.96
N PHE A 71 -4.88 -18.81 6.64
CA PHE A 71 -3.70 -18.09 6.12
C PHE A 71 -2.48 -19.00 5.97
N ALA A 72 -2.28 -19.97 6.87
CA ALA A 72 -1.23 -20.96 6.74
C ALA A 72 -1.43 -21.84 5.49
N LEU A 73 -2.65 -22.31 5.24
CA LEU A 73 -3.00 -23.12 4.06
C LEU A 73 -2.82 -22.33 2.76
N VAL A 74 -3.36 -21.12 2.70
CA VAL A 74 -3.24 -20.25 1.51
C VAL A 74 -1.78 -19.88 1.27
N GLY A 75 -1.03 -19.53 2.32
CA GLY A 75 0.40 -19.24 2.23
C GLY A 75 1.21 -20.45 1.75
N PHE A 76 0.91 -21.64 2.25
CA PHE A 76 1.56 -22.88 1.83
C PHE A 76 1.29 -23.18 0.35
N LEU A 77 0.04 -23.08 -0.10
CA LEU A 77 -0.32 -23.29 -1.51
C LEU A 77 0.34 -22.25 -2.42
N ALA A 78 0.32 -20.97 -2.03
CA ALA A 78 0.97 -19.90 -2.79
C ALA A 78 2.50 -20.11 -2.88
N SER A 79 3.12 -20.64 -1.82
CA SER A 79 4.57 -20.89 -1.80
C SER A 79 5.03 -21.89 -2.87
N GLN A 80 4.18 -22.87 -3.23
CA GLN A 80 4.49 -23.85 -4.28
C GLN A 80 4.59 -23.21 -5.68
N GLY A 81 3.99 -22.03 -5.87
CA GLY A 81 4.07 -21.26 -7.12
C GLY A 81 5.28 -20.32 -7.21
N LEU A 82 6.00 -20.08 -6.12
CA LEU A 82 7.15 -19.16 -6.10
C LEU A 82 8.37 -19.83 -6.78
N LYS A 83 8.59 -19.52 -8.05
CA LYS A 83 9.74 -20.00 -8.83
C LYS A 83 10.56 -18.83 -9.36
N LEU A 84 11.89 -18.95 -9.30
CA LEU A 84 12.78 -17.97 -9.92
C LEU A 84 12.64 -18.03 -11.46
N PRO A 85 12.72 -16.87 -12.14
CA PRO A 85 12.71 -16.86 -13.60
C PRO A 85 13.96 -17.61 -14.14
N PRO A 86 13.82 -18.38 -15.23
CA PRO A 86 14.96 -19.07 -15.84
C PRO A 86 16.04 -18.07 -16.28
N PRO A 87 17.34 -18.37 -16.09
CA PRO A 87 18.44 -17.45 -16.40
C PRO A 87 18.56 -17.08 -17.90
N ALA A 88 17.83 -17.77 -18.79
CA ALA A 88 17.90 -17.59 -20.24
C ALA A 88 17.00 -16.47 -20.79
N VAL A 89 16.13 -15.84 -19.98
CA VAL A 89 15.26 -14.75 -20.43
C VAL A 89 15.73 -13.44 -19.82
N SER A 90 16.92 -13.00 -20.20
CA SER A 90 17.37 -11.63 -19.99
C SER A 90 16.53 -10.69 -20.86
N GLN A 91 15.31 -10.39 -20.40
CA GLN A 91 14.48 -9.33 -20.95
C GLN A 91 15.27 -8.01 -20.86
N PRO A 92 15.18 -7.13 -21.88
CA PRO A 92 15.88 -5.86 -21.84
C PRO A 92 15.46 -5.05 -20.61
N VAL A 93 16.44 -4.44 -19.94
CA VAL A 93 16.16 -3.56 -18.80
C VAL A 93 15.54 -2.26 -19.32
N SER A 94 14.50 -1.74 -18.64
CA SER A 94 13.88 -0.47 -19.03
C SER A 94 14.91 0.67 -19.03
N GLN A 95 14.98 1.41 -20.14
CA GLN A 95 15.88 2.56 -20.33
C GLN A 95 15.29 3.86 -19.76
N THR A 96 13.98 3.89 -19.48
CA THR A 96 13.25 5.07 -19.03
C THR A 96 13.54 5.43 -17.58
N VAL A 97 13.95 4.45 -16.77
CA VAL A 97 14.36 4.64 -15.38
C VAL A 97 15.87 4.45 -15.31
N ALA A 98 16.62 5.52 -14.98
CA ALA A 98 18.07 5.46 -14.86
C ALA A 98 18.47 4.38 -13.84
N GLN A 99 19.03 3.27 -14.33
CA GLN A 99 19.54 2.21 -13.48
C GLN A 99 21.04 2.39 -13.28
N SER A 100 21.48 2.32 -12.03
CA SER A 100 22.90 2.11 -11.72
C SER A 100 23.33 0.79 -12.37
N SER A 101 24.32 0.85 -13.26
CA SER A 101 24.92 -0.33 -13.90
C SER A 101 25.63 -1.25 -12.89
N ARG A 102 25.87 -0.75 -11.66
CA ARG A 102 26.53 -1.48 -10.58
C ARG A 102 25.52 -1.89 -9.52
N SER A 103 25.47 -3.20 -9.23
CA SER A 103 24.84 -3.72 -8.01
C SER A 103 25.73 -3.41 -6.81
N PHE A 104 25.23 -2.61 -5.87
CA PHE A 104 25.93 -2.32 -4.62
C PHE A 104 25.70 -3.44 -3.61
N THR A 105 26.71 -3.77 -2.82
CA THR A 105 26.53 -4.63 -1.65
C THR A 105 25.78 -3.88 -0.54
N SER A 106 25.09 -4.59 0.36
CA SER A 106 24.30 -3.96 1.44
C SER A 106 25.13 -3.00 2.30
N ARG A 107 26.42 -3.30 2.54
CA ARG A 107 27.34 -2.42 3.28
C ARG A 107 27.75 -1.18 2.49
N GLU A 108 27.88 -1.28 1.17
CA GLU A 108 28.18 -0.13 0.31
C GLU A 108 26.96 0.79 0.16
N MET A 109 25.74 0.23 0.10
CA MET A 109 24.49 1.01 0.05
C MET A 109 24.34 1.93 1.28
N LEU A 110 24.65 1.42 2.49
CA LEU A 110 24.55 2.20 3.74
C LEU A 110 25.52 3.39 3.81
N ARG A 111 26.58 3.38 3.01
CA ARG A 111 27.57 4.47 2.93
C ARG A 111 27.18 5.56 1.94
N GLN A 112 26.17 5.32 1.10
CA GLN A 112 25.72 6.31 0.12
C GLN A 112 24.82 7.35 0.80
N PRO A 113 25.07 8.67 0.61
CA PRO A 113 24.21 9.70 1.19
C PRO A 113 22.80 9.69 0.59
N LEU A 114 22.67 9.27 -0.67
CA LEU A 114 21.39 9.13 -1.35
C LEU A 114 20.48 8.10 -0.66
N PHE A 115 21.05 7.03 -0.09
CA PHE A 115 20.28 6.03 0.66
C PHE A 115 19.60 6.65 1.88
N TRP A 116 20.32 7.47 2.66
CA TRP A 116 19.77 8.13 3.85
C TRP A 116 18.72 9.19 3.49
N LEU A 117 18.89 9.90 2.36
CA LEU A 117 17.88 10.82 1.86
C LEU A 117 16.58 10.07 1.50
N MET A 118 16.69 9.00 0.70
CA MET A 118 15.54 8.15 0.33
C MET A 118 14.89 7.52 1.55
N PHE A 119 15.69 7.06 2.52
CA PHE A 119 15.21 6.50 3.78
C PHE A 119 14.45 7.55 4.62
N ALA A 120 14.99 8.76 4.76
CA ALA A 120 14.34 9.84 5.49
C ALA A 120 13.01 10.26 4.83
N MET A 121 13.00 10.40 3.50
CA MET A 121 11.78 10.69 2.74
C MET A 121 10.73 9.59 2.96
N MET A 122 11.12 8.32 2.86
CA MET A 122 10.22 7.18 3.08
C MET A 122 9.70 7.13 4.52
N ALA A 123 10.55 7.42 5.51
CA ALA A 123 10.15 7.47 6.91
C ALA A 123 9.11 8.57 7.15
N MET A 124 9.37 9.80 6.68
CA MET A 124 8.44 10.92 6.83
C MET A 124 7.09 10.63 6.15
N MET A 125 7.12 10.12 4.92
CA MET A 125 5.92 9.80 4.13
C MET A 125 5.12 8.63 4.76
N SER A 126 5.80 7.63 5.32
CA SER A 126 5.14 6.55 6.05
C SER A 126 4.52 7.04 7.35
N THR A 127 5.17 7.96 8.06
CA THR A 127 4.65 8.54 9.31
C THR A 127 3.42 9.41 9.05
N SER A 128 3.44 10.26 8.01
CA SER A 128 2.29 11.13 7.69
C SER A 128 1.04 10.31 7.34
N GLY A 129 1.16 9.28 6.50
CA GLY A 129 0.01 8.45 6.12
C GLY A 129 -0.59 7.68 7.30
N LEU A 130 0.25 7.08 8.14
CA LEU A 130 -0.23 6.39 9.34
C LEU A 130 -0.91 7.36 10.31
N MET A 131 -0.40 8.59 10.47
CA MET A 131 -1.03 9.61 11.30
C MET A 131 -2.43 9.98 10.79
N VAL A 132 -2.58 10.24 9.48
CA VAL A 132 -3.89 10.59 8.88
C VAL A 132 -4.88 9.43 9.06
N THR A 133 -4.47 8.18 8.81
CA THR A 133 -5.36 7.02 9.05
C THR A 133 -5.78 6.90 10.52
N SER A 134 -4.87 7.19 11.46
CA SER A 134 -5.15 7.12 12.90
C SER A 134 -6.09 8.22 13.37
N GLN A 135 -6.07 9.38 12.72
CA GLN A 135 -6.87 10.55 13.09
C GLN A 135 -8.18 10.67 12.31
N MET A 136 -8.44 9.80 11.33
CA MET A 136 -9.68 9.83 10.55
C MET A 136 -10.95 9.85 11.40
N ALA A 137 -10.97 9.12 12.52
CA ALA A 137 -12.13 9.11 13.41
C ALA A 137 -12.37 10.47 14.08
N VAL A 138 -11.30 11.16 14.48
CA VAL A 138 -11.35 12.49 15.07
C VAL A 138 -11.77 13.52 14.03
N PHE A 139 -11.25 13.43 12.80
CA PHE A 139 -11.69 14.30 11.71
C PHE A 139 -13.19 14.16 11.42
N ALA A 140 -13.70 12.92 11.37
CA ALA A 140 -15.13 12.71 11.15
C ALA A 140 -16.01 13.29 12.28
N GLU A 141 -15.50 13.30 13.52
CA GLU A 141 -16.18 13.88 14.68
C GLU A 141 -16.15 15.41 14.65
N ASP A 142 -14.98 16.01 14.40
CA ASP A 142 -14.80 17.46 14.29
C ASP A 142 -15.60 18.06 13.11
N PHE A 143 -15.77 17.31 12.02
CA PHE A 143 -16.59 17.72 10.88
C PHE A 143 -18.09 17.44 11.08
N GLY A 144 -18.50 16.84 12.21
CA GLY A 144 -19.91 16.58 12.50
C GLY A 144 -20.56 15.50 11.63
N ILE A 145 -19.76 14.70 10.93
CA ILE A 145 -20.21 13.66 9.99
C ILE A 145 -20.10 12.23 10.56
N SER A 146 -19.70 12.07 11.81
CA SER A 146 -19.59 10.76 12.49
C SER A 146 -20.87 9.91 12.43
N GLN A 147 -22.05 10.54 12.36
CA GLN A 147 -23.34 9.87 12.21
C GLN A 147 -23.95 10.02 10.82
N ALA A 148 -23.24 10.65 9.87
CA ALA A 148 -23.72 10.80 8.52
C ALA A 148 -23.79 9.43 7.83
N VAL A 149 -24.93 9.14 7.24
CA VAL A 149 -25.15 7.93 6.45
C VAL A 149 -25.01 8.30 4.99
N VAL A 150 -24.02 7.71 4.33
CA VAL A 150 -23.76 7.90 2.90
C VAL A 150 -23.98 6.54 2.24
N PHE A 151 -24.85 6.47 1.23
CA PHE A 151 -25.26 5.21 0.57
C PHE A 151 -25.76 4.11 1.54
N GLY A 152 -26.43 4.48 2.63
CA GLY A 152 -27.01 3.51 3.58
C GLY A 152 -26.01 2.88 4.57
N MET A 153 -24.74 3.31 4.53
CA MET A 153 -23.71 2.91 5.49
C MET A 153 -23.17 4.14 6.22
N ALA A 154 -22.65 3.97 7.44
CA ALA A 154 -21.96 5.05 8.13
C ALA A 154 -20.79 5.56 7.26
N ALA A 155 -20.62 6.88 7.19
CA ALA A 155 -19.62 7.53 6.34
C ALA A 155 -18.19 7.07 6.66
N LEU A 156 -17.90 6.79 7.94
CA LEU A 156 -16.56 6.48 8.44
C LEU A 156 -16.06 5.07 8.02
N PRO A 157 -16.83 3.97 8.20
CA PRO A 157 -16.47 2.67 7.62
C PRO A 157 -16.41 2.68 6.09
N LEU A 158 -17.30 3.44 5.43
CA LEU A 158 -17.34 3.55 3.99
C LEU A 158 -16.10 4.29 3.46
N ALA A 159 -15.72 5.41 4.08
CA ALA A 159 -14.47 6.13 3.79
C ALA A 159 -13.26 5.21 3.97
N LEU A 160 -13.13 4.55 5.13
CA LEU A 160 -12.01 3.64 5.37
C LEU A 160 -11.94 2.48 4.36
N THR A 161 -13.09 2.01 3.86
CA THR A 161 -13.14 0.95 2.84
C THR A 161 -12.71 1.50 1.47
N ILE A 162 -13.21 2.68 1.09
CA ILE A 162 -12.82 3.36 -0.15
C ILE A 162 -11.34 3.73 -0.11
N ASP A 163 -10.82 4.24 1.00
CA ASP A 163 -9.41 4.60 1.17
C ASP A 163 -8.51 3.36 0.99
N ARG A 164 -8.87 2.22 1.59
CA ARG A 164 -8.13 0.96 1.39
C ARG A 164 -8.18 0.47 -0.05
N PHE A 165 -9.32 0.57 -0.70
CA PHE A 165 -9.49 0.17 -2.09
C PHE A 165 -8.67 1.07 -3.02
N THR A 166 -8.80 2.36 -2.82
CA THR A 166 -8.14 3.40 -3.61
C THR A 166 -6.64 3.33 -3.40
N ASN A 167 -6.16 3.18 -2.17
CA ASN A 167 -4.74 2.97 -1.89
C ASN A 167 -4.20 1.66 -2.50
N GLY A 168 -5.01 0.60 -2.50
CA GLY A 168 -4.67 -0.65 -3.17
C GLY A 168 -4.51 -0.47 -4.69
N LEU A 169 -5.43 0.25 -5.34
CA LEU A 169 -5.43 0.50 -6.78
C LEU A 169 -4.33 1.47 -7.23
N THR A 170 -3.99 2.42 -6.37
CA THR A 170 -2.96 3.42 -6.61
C THR A 170 -1.59 2.82 -6.85
N ARG A 171 -1.21 1.84 -6.03
CA ARG A 171 0.14 1.24 -6.03
C ARG A 171 0.54 0.72 -7.43
N PRO A 172 -0.26 -0.10 -8.14
CA PRO A 172 0.07 -0.56 -9.48
C PRO A 172 -0.07 0.56 -10.52
N LEU A 173 -1.03 1.48 -10.37
CA LEU A 173 -1.21 2.60 -11.30
C LEU A 173 0.00 3.54 -11.32
N PHE A 174 0.44 4.03 -10.16
CA PHE A 174 1.63 4.87 -10.05
C PHE A 174 2.90 4.09 -10.37
N GLY A 175 2.94 2.77 -10.14
CA GLY A 175 4.03 1.93 -10.62
C GLY A 175 4.12 1.89 -12.14
N PHE A 176 3.00 1.71 -12.82
CA PHE A 176 2.94 1.76 -14.27
C PHE A 176 3.29 3.13 -14.84
N ILE A 177 2.79 4.21 -14.22
CA ILE A 177 3.10 5.59 -14.62
C ILE A 177 4.59 5.89 -14.40
N SER A 178 5.15 5.52 -13.25
CA SER A 178 6.58 5.66 -12.92
C SER A 178 7.49 4.93 -13.89
N ASP A 179 7.11 3.71 -14.28
CA ASP A 179 7.87 2.91 -15.25
C ASP A 179 7.87 3.53 -16.67
N ARG A 180 6.90 4.39 -17.00
CA ARG A 180 6.73 4.98 -18.35
C ARG A 180 7.15 6.45 -18.47
N PHE A 181 6.95 7.25 -17.43
CA PHE A 181 7.26 8.70 -17.41
C PHE A 181 8.50 9.03 -16.58
N GLY A 182 9.05 8.04 -15.86
CA GLY A 182 10.17 8.24 -14.96
C GLY A 182 9.74 8.59 -13.53
N ARG A 183 10.63 8.28 -12.59
CA ARG A 183 10.35 8.35 -11.15
C ARG A 183 10.13 9.77 -10.65
N GLU A 184 10.97 10.72 -11.08
CA GLU A 184 10.92 12.12 -10.61
C GLU A 184 9.63 12.84 -11.05
N GLN A 185 9.24 12.68 -12.31
CA GLN A 185 8.00 13.29 -12.83
C GLN A 185 6.76 12.69 -12.14
N THR A 186 6.80 11.38 -11.89
CA THR A 186 5.70 10.70 -11.20
C THR A 186 5.57 11.18 -9.76
N MET A 187 6.68 11.34 -9.03
CA MET A 187 6.71 11.94 -7.68
C MET A 187 6.19 13.39 -7.66
N PHE A 188 6.47 14.19 -8.69
CA PHE A 188 5.96 15.56 -8.74
C PHE A 188 4.42 15.59 -8.93
N ILE A 189 3.89 14.77 -9.84
CA ILE A 189 2.44 14.69 -10.11
C ILE A 189 1.69 14.20 -8.87
N ALA A 190 2.22 13.14 -8.27
CA ALA A 190 1.89 12.59 -6.97
C ALA A 190 1.69 13.65 -5.87
N PHE A 191 2.76 14.36 -5.51
CA PHE A 191 2.73 15.38 -4.46
C PHE A 191 1.83 16.57 -4.81
N ALA A 192 1.79 16.97 -6.08
CA ALA A 192 0.90 18.04 -6.52
C ALA A 192 -0.58 17.63 -6.37
N LEU A 193 -0.93 16.39 -6.75
CA LEU A 193 -2.27 15.84 -6.58
C LEU A 193 -2.65 15.76 -5.11
N GLU A 194 -1.75 15.26 -4.25
CA GLU A 194 -1.97 15.17 -2.79
C GLU A 194 -2.20 16.56 -2.17
N GLY A 195 -1.36 17.54 -2.52
CA GLY A 195 -1.50 18.92 -2.03
C GLY A 195 -2.83 19.56 -2.44
N VAL A 196 -3.28 19.36 -3.68
CA VAL A 196 -4.58 19.84 -4.15
C VAL A 196 -5.73 19.09 -3.47
N ALA A 197 -5.61 17.78 -3.32
CA ALA A 197 -6.61 16.95 -2.65
C ALA A 197 -6.79 17.35 -1.18
N MET A 198 -5.69 17.61 -0.46
CA MET A 198 -5.76 18.13 0.92
C MET A 198 -6.41 19.51 0.99
N MET A 199 -6.08 20.42 0.08
CA MET A 199 -6.71 21.75 0.04
C MET A 199 -8.21 21.66 -0.22
N LEU A 200 -8.63 20.81 -1.16
CA LEU A 200 -10.04 20.56 -1.45
C LEU A 200 -10.76 19.88 -0.29
N TRP A 201 -10.10 18.94 0.39
CA TRP A 201 -10.66 18.25 1.55
C TRP A 201 -10.95 19.22 2.69
N LEU A 202 -10.06 20.20 2.91
CA LEU A 202 -10.27 21.26 3.90
C LEU A 202 -11.38 22.25 3.48
N ALA A 203 -11.48 22.57 2.19
CA ALA A 203 -12.47 23.50 1.65
C ALA A 203 -13.90 22.92 1.61
N CYS A 204 -14.04 21.63 1.35
CA CYS A 204 -15.32 20.93 1.23
C CYS A 204 -15.72 20.16 2.50
N ARG A 205 -15.25 20.61 3.66
CA ARG A 205 -15.44 19.95 4.97
C ARG A 205 -16.90 19.76 5.41
N GLU A 206 -17.84 20.50 4.83
CA GLU A 206 -19.25 20.54 5.26
C GLU A 206 -20.13 19.49 4.55
N ASP A 207 -19.64 18.86 3.48
CA ASP A 207 -20.40 17.84 2.73
C ASP A 207 -19.85 16.42 3.02
N PRO A 208 -20.64 15.53 3.66
CA PRO A 208 -20.23 14.16 3.99
C PRO A 208 -19.83 13.33 2.77
N LEU A 209 -20.44 13.56 1.60
CA LEU A 209 -20.14 12.79 0.39
C LEU A 209 -18.81 13.21 -0.23
N LEU A 210 -18.53 14.52 -0.24
CA LEU A 210 -17.24 15.05 -0.66
C LEU A 210 -16.11 14.66 0.30
N PHE A 211 -16.38 14.58 1.59
CA PHE A 211 -15.40 14.11 2.58
C PHE A 211 -14.90 12.69 2.27
N VAL A 212 -15.83 11.76 1.99
CA VAL A 212 -15.51 10.36 1.67
C VAL A 212 -14.76 10.24 0.34
N LEU A 213 -15.20 10.98 -0.69
CA LEU A 213 -14.56 10.90 -2.01
C LEU A 213 -13.16 11.53 -1.99
N LEU A 214 -13.00 12.66 -1.30
CA LEU A 214 -11.71 13.35 -1.18
C LEU A 214 -10.74 12.60 -0.26
N SER A 215 -11.21 11.92 0.79
CA SER A 215 -10.35 11.02 1.57
C SER A 215 -9.76 9.93 0.67
N GLY A 216 -10.58 9.33 -0.20
CA GLY A 216 -10.14 8.36 -1.18
C GLY A 216 -9.05 8.91 -2.10
N VAL A 217 -9.21 10.15 -2.59
CA VAL A 217 -8.23 10.82 -3.46
C VAL A 217 -6.94 11.18 -2.71
N VAL A 218 -7.00 11.59 -1.44
CA VAL A 218 -5.79 11.81 -0.62
C VAL A 218 -5.03 10.49 -0.43
N PHE A 219 -5.75 9.40 -0.12
CA PHE A 219 -5.15 8.07 -0.05
C PHE A 219 -4.73 7.50 -1.42
N PHE A 220 -5.25 8.06 -2.50
CA PHE A 220 -4.79 7.84 -3.87
C PHE A 220 -3.46 8.54 -4.16
N GLY A 221 -3.14 9.68 -3.55
CA GLY A 221 -1.77 10.20 -3.60
C GLY A 221 -0.84 9.29 -2.80
N TRP A 222 -1.16 9.03 -1.54
CA TRP A 222 -0.26 8.31 -0.63
C TRP A 222 0.26 6.93 -1.11
N GLY A 223 -0.48 6.22 -1.99
CA GLY A 223 -0.07 4.90 -2.51
C GLY A 223 1.18 4.90 -3.39
N GLU A 224 1.68 6.06 -3.81
CA GLU A 224 2.95 6.23 -4.53
C GLU A 224 4.21 6.01 -3.67
N ILE A 225 4.10 5.75 -2.36
CA ILE A 225 5.26 5.42 -1.51
C ILE A 225 6.06 4.23 -2.01
N PHE A 226 5.41 3.22 -2.60
CA PHE A 226 6.04 1.93 -2.89
C PHE A 226 6.66 1.81 -4.28
N PRO A 227 6.08 2.38 -5.35
CA PRO A 227 6.61 2.19 -6.70
C PRO A 227 7.92 2.92 -7.10
N PRO A 228 8.31 4.06 -6.50
CA PRO A 228 9.47 4.81 -6.98
C PRO A 228 10.81 4.41 -6.34
N PHE A 229 10.80 3.55 -5.32
CA PHE A 229 12.02 3.01 -4.69
C PHE A 229 12.43 1.66 -5.33
#